data_AF-A0A535L226-F1
#
_entry.id   AF-A0A535L226-F1
#
_cell.length_a   1.000
_cell.length_b   1.000
_cell.length_c   1.000
_cell.angle_alpha   90.00
_cell.angle_beta   90.00
_cell.angle_gamma   90.00
#
_symmetry.space_group_name_H-M   'P 1'
#
loop_
_entity.id
_entity.type
_entity.pdbx_description
1 polymer ?
#
loop_
_entity_poly.entity_id
_entity_poly.type
_entity_poly.pdbx_seq_one_letter_code
_entity_poly.pdbx_strand_id
1 'polypeptide(L)'
;MIRRLATLLLTGLAASSCFGSPPQGSQAPTPSAVPSVSEGPPPTYLVLQTASATGNTMSTGVKIIDLHGLVAASASFTAPPTPQLANCQSISQPPVRAAAGAAFYADSGGVIHRLDTTGKTTTAATFKLSNRLQFLSYAVRSDGGQLMASIISAPTTSNGHWTLDLETAPLGGATTVVKHVDLGADLSSGAIVMAGWDSVGPTATADSDLCVALTPPSVEYAGAALVHLSISGAVLDRLGGQ
;
A
#
# COMPACT_ATOMS: atom_id res chain seq x y z
N MET A 1 -14.46 44.91 -38.42
CA MET A 1 -13.90 46.20 -38.87
C MET A 1 -12.50 46.37 -38.29
N ILE A 2 -11.50 46.62 -39.16
CA ILE A 2 -10.29 47.46 -38.96
C ILE A 2 -9.28 46.96 -37.89
N ARG A 3 -8.14 46.28 -38.17
CA ARG A 3 -6.87 46.62 -38.88
C ARG A 3 -6.06 47.80 -38.28
N ARG A 4 -4.78 47.53 -37.90
CA ARG A 4 -3.53 48.37 -37.89
C ARG A 4 -2.68 48.01 -36.65
N LEU A 5 -1.44 47.51 -36.67
CA LEU A 5 -0.25 47.57 -37.54
C LEU A 5 0.47 48.93 -37.52
N ALA A 6 1.66 48.98 -36.90
CA ALA A 6 2.78 49.96 -37.05
C ALA A 6 3.74 49.86 -35.83
N THR A 7 5.06 50.08 -35.81
CA THR A 7 6.20 50.34 -36.74
C THR A 7 7.43 50.45 -35.80
N LEU A 8 8.50 49.65 -35.95
CA LEU A 8 9.82 49.92 -36.57
C LEU A 8 10.66 51.14 -36.05
N LEU A 9 11.90 50.87 -35.62
CA LEU A 9 13.08 51.78 -35.49
C LEU A 9 14.34 50.89 -35.46
N LEU A 10 15.22 50.79 -36.49
CA LEU A 10 16.38 51.65 -36.86
C LEU A 10 17.25 52.06 -35.65
N THR A 11 18.59 51.98 -35.58
CA THR A 11 19.73 51.80 -36.52
C THR A 11 21.02 51.72 -35.67
N GLY A 12 22.11 51.14 -36.19
CA GLY A 12 23.45 51.32 -35.59
C GLY A 12 24.58 50.56 -36.28
N LEU A 13 25.23 51.21 -37.26
CA LEU A 13 26.45 50.78 -37.95
C LEU A 13 27.70 51.12 -37.12
N ALA A 14 28.69 50.22 -37.08
CA ALA A 14 30.11 50.56 -36.91
C ALA A 14 30.99 49.49 -37.57
N ALA A 15 32.07 49.94 -38.23
CA ALA A 15 32.96 49.16 -39.09
C ALA A 15 34.40 49.07 -38.53
N SER A 16 35.22 48.21 -39.16
CA SER A 16 36.69 48.02 -39.03
C SER A 16 37.10 46.93 -38.02
N SER A 17 38.05 46.00 -38.25
CA SER A 17 39.18 45.92 -39.19
C SER A 17 39.81 44.50 -39.23
N CYS A 18 40.28 44.10 -40.43
CA CYS A 18 41.53 43.39 -40.79
C CYS A 18 42.13 42.15 -40.03
N PHE A 19 42.52 41.17 -40.87
CA PHE A 19 43.53 40.07 -40.74
C PHE A 19 43.23 38.75 -39.99
N GLY A 20 42.92 37.71 -40.78
CA GLY A 20 43.70 36.45 -40.90
C GLY A 20 43.75 35.43 -39.75
N SER A 21 43.08 34.27 -39.93
CA SER A 21 43.50 32.91 -39.54
C SER A 21 42.50 31.86 -40.11
N PRO A 22 42.90 30.79 -40.83
CA PRO A 22 42.14 29.54 -40.88
C PRO A 22 42.59 28.64 -39.70
N PRO A 23 41.97 27.49 -39.33
CA PRO A 23 40.77 26.78 -39.81
C PRO A 23 39.82 26.33 -38.65
N GLN A 24 38.64 25.75 -38.93
CA GLN A 24 38.11 24.53 -38.27
C GLN A 24 36.66 24.26 -38.72
N GLY A 25 36.41 23.02 -39.13
CA GLY A 25 35.10 22.57 -39.60
C GLY A 25 34.02 22.70 -38.53
N SER A 26 32.84 23.16 -38.94
CA SER A 26 31.64 23.13 -38.11
C SER A 26 31.29 21.68 -37.74
N GLN A 27 31.54 21.31 -36.49
CA GLN A 27 30.86 20.17 -35.88
C GLN A 27 29.37 20.53 -35.75
N ALA A 28 28.52 19.64 -36.26
CA ALA A 28 27.09 19.68 -36.02
C ALA A 28 26.82 19.58 -34.50
N PRO A 29 25.83 20.30 -33.96
CA PRO A 29 25.49 20.21 -32.55
C PRO A 29 25.10 18.78 -32.21
N THR A 30 25.82 18.17 -31.27
CA THR A 30 25.47 16.90 -30.65
C THR A 30 24.11 17.07 -29.97
N PRO A 31 23.14 16.17 -30.19
CA PRO A 31 21.88 16.19 -29.45
C PRO A 31 22.17 16.08 -27.96
N SER A 32 21.52 16.92 -27.15
CA SER A 32 21.54 16.78 -25.69
C SER A 32 21.13 15.36 -25.32
N ALA A 33 21.94 14.70 -24.49
CA ALA A 33 21.62 13.39 -23.94
C ALA A 33 20.25 13.48 -23.23
N VAL A 34 19.29 12.70 -23.73
CA VAL A 34 18.02 12.48 -23.04
C VAL A 34 18.37 11.83 -21.71
N PRO A 35 17.85 12.31 -20.56
CA PRO A 35 18.06 11.62 -19.29
C PRO A 35 17.52 10.20 -19.45
N SER A 36 18.39 9.21 -19.21
CA SER A 36 17.98 7.82 -19.13
C SER A 36 16.88 7.72 -18.08
N VAL A 37 15.67 7.39 -18.50
CA VAL A 37 14.63 6.92 -17.57
C VAL A 37 15.26 5.71 -16.90
N SER A 38 15.60 5.83 -15.62
CA SER A 38 15.98 4.69 -14.81
C SER A 38 14.86 3.68 -14.99
N GLU A 39 15.15 2.56 -15.66
CA GLU A 39 14.22 1.44 -15.74
C GLU A 39 13.78 1.16 -14.30
N GLY A 40 12.48 1.39 -14.04
CA GLY A 40 11.87 0.88 -12.83
C GLY A 40 12.13 -0.62 -12.79
N PRO A 41 12.24 -1.23 -11.59
CA PRO A 41 12.45 -2.65 -11.48
C PRO A 41 11.45 -3.39 -12.40
N PRO A 42 11.89 -4.41 -13.15
CA PRO A 42 11.05 -5.09 -14.12
C PRO A 42 9.77 -5.61 -13.42
N PRO A 43 8.62 -5.64 -14.12
CA PRO A 43 7.38 -6.07 -13.52
C PRO A 43 7.55 -7.46 -12.93
N THR A 44 7.25 -7.62 -11.65
CA THR A 44 7.32 -8.89 -10.93
C THR A 44 5.92 -9.25 -10.45
N TYR A 45 5.62 -10.54 -10.45
CA TYR A 45 4.38 -11.06 -9.90
C TYR A 45 4.58 -11.46 -8.44
N LEU A 46 3.62 -11.11 -7.60
CA LEU A 46 3.57 -11.57 -6.24
C LEU A 46 2.62 -12.76 -6.15
N VAL A 47 3.08 -13.88 -5.60
CA VAL A 47 2.24 -15.06 -5.37
C VAL A 47 2.24 -15.40 -3.88
N LEU A 48 1.04 -15.48 -3.32
CA LEU A 48 0.80 -16.04 -1.99
C LEU A 48 0.56 -17.54 -2.14
N GLN A 49 1.38 -18.35 -1.48
CA GLN A 49 1.23 -19.80 -1.43
C GLN A 49 0.89 -20.21 0.01
N THR A 50 -0.32 -20.70 0.23
CA THR A 50 -0.69 -21.33 1.50
C THR A 50 -0.25 -22.80 1.49
N ALA A 51 0.64 -23.21 2.38
CA ALA A 51 0.93 -24.63 2.57
C ALA A 51 0.04 -25.18 3.69
N SER A 52 -0.86 -26.11 3.34
CA SER A 52 -1.58 -26.88 4.34
C SER A 52 -0.61 -27.83 5.01
N ALA A 53 -0.14 -27.51 6.22
CA ALA A 53 0.61 -28.45 7.01
C ALA A 53 -0.36 -29.48 7.62
N THR A 54 -0.08 -30.77 7.45
CA THR A 54 -0.61 -31.81 8.33
C THR A 54 -0.03 -31.60 9.73
N GLY A 55 -0.75 -30.85 10.57
CA GLY A 55 -0.35 -30.42 11.92
C GLY A 55 -0.85 -29.01 12.24
N ASN A 56 -1.10 -28.69 13.50
CA ASN A 56 -1.78 -27.47 14.00
C ASN A 56 -1.11 -26.11 13.66
N THR A 57 -0.13 -26.05 12.76
CA THR A 57 0.54 -24.81 12.32
C THR A 57 0.47 -24.67 10.81
N MET A 58 -0.49 -23.88 10.33
CA MET A 58 -0.59 -23.45 8.93
C MET A 58 0.65 -22.61 8.58
N SER A 59 1.58 -23.17 7.82
CA SER A 59 2.75 -22.46 7.29
C SER A 59 2.35 -21.77 5.99
N THR A 60 2.44 -20.44 5.96
CA THR A 60 2.15 -19.64 4.77
C THR A 60 3.47 -19.22 4.11
N GLY A 61 3.49 -19.15 2.79
CA GLY A 61 4.65 -18.73 2.02
C GLY A 61 4.31 -17.58 1.08
N VAL A 62 5.24 -16.68 0.88
CA VAL A 62 5.17 -15.65 -0.15
C VAL A 62 6.32 -15.84 -1.13
N LYS A 63 6.03 -15.67 -2.43
CA LYS A 63 7.00 -15.77 -3.50
C LYS A 63 6.89 -14.54 -4.40
N ILE A 64 8.04 -14.01 -4.79
CA ILE A 64 8.16 -13.03 -5.88
C ILE A 64 8.61 -13.82 -7.10
N ILE A 65 7.83 -13.75 -8.17
CA ILE A 65 8.05 -14.45 -9.43
C ILE A 65 8.42 -13.40 -10.49
N ASP A 66 9.49 -13.65 -11.24
CA ASP A 66 9.89 -12.79 -12.35
C ASP A 66 9.00 -12.99 -13.59
N LEU A 67 9.27 -12.23 -14.64
CA LEU A 67 8.54 -12.35 -15.92
C LEU A 67 8.78 -13.67 -16.65
N HIS A 68 9.82 -14.40 -16.29
CA HIS A 68 10.13 -15.71 -16.85
C HIS A 68 9.43 -16.85 -16.08
N GLY A 69 8.65 -16.52 -15.04
CA GLY A 69 7.98 -17.50 -14.20
C GLY A 69 8.92 -18.15 -13.17
N LEU A 70 10.11 -17.61 -12.96
CA LEU A 70 11.08 -18.13 -11.99
C LEU A 70 10.88 -17.44 -10.64
N VAL A 71 11.12 -18.18 -9.55
CA VAL A 71 11.07 -17.62 -8.20
C VAL A 71 12.32 -16.76 -7.98
N ALA A 72 12.14 -15.45 -7.95
CA ALA A 72 13.19 -14.49 -7.64
C ALA A 72 13.50 -14.45 -6.14
N ALA A 73 12.46 -14.54 -5.30
CA ALA A 73 12.58 -14.51 -3.85
C ALA A 73 11.43 -15.25 -3.17
N SER A 74 11.65 -15.77 -1.96
CA SER A 74 10.60 -16.41 -1.17
C SER A 74 10.83 -16.28 0.32
N ALA A 75 9.74 -16.24 1.10
CA ALA A 75 9.77 -16.32 2.54
C ALA A 75 8.62 -17.18 3.06
N SER A 76 8.82 -17.82 4.22
CA SER A 76 7.79 -18.55 4.96
C SER A 76 7.47 -17.82 6.26
N PHE A 77 6.20 -17.85 6.66
CA PHE A 77 5.70 -17.18 7.85
C PHE A 77 4.43 -17.84 8.38
N THR A 78 4.09 -17.56 9.63
CA THR A 78 2.79 -17.88 10.21
C THR A 78 1.91 -16.65 10.07
N ALA A 79 0.75 -16.75 9.41
CA ALA A 79 -0.15 -15.63 9.21
C ALA A 79 -0.75 -15.12 10.55
N PRO A 80 -1.27 -13.87 10.59
CA PRO A 80 -2.04 -13.36 11.72
C PRO A 80 -3.18 -14.33 12.10
N PRO A 81 -3.50 -14.46 13.39
CA PRO A 81 -4.66 -15.25 13.80
C PRO A 81 -5.92 -14.68 13.16
N THR A 82 -6.83 -15.55 12.76
CA THR A 82 -8.21 -15.18 12.44
C THR A 82 -9.04 -15.51 13.68
N PRO A 83 -9.52 -14.50 14.45
CA PRO A 83 -10.28 -14.72 15.67
C PRO A 83 -11.44 -15.68 15.43
N GLN A 84 -11.47 -16.75 16.25
CA GLN A 84 -12.57 -17.70 16.28
C GLN A 84 -13.63 -17.17 17.24
N LEU A 85 -14.76 -16.72 16.70
CA LEU A 85 -15.87 -16.19 17.48
C LEU A 85 -17.03 -17.17 17.39
N ALA A 86 -17.73 -17.39 18.51
CA ALA A 86 -18.85 -18.30 18.53
C ALA A 86 -19.93 -17.85 17.53
N ASN A 87 -20.43 -18.77 16.71
CA ASN A 87 -21.42 -18.52 15.65
C ASN A 87 -20.97 -17.54 14.56
N CYS A 88 -19.66 -17.44 14.33
CA CYS A 88 -19.09 -16.53 13.37
C CYS A 88 -18.16 -17.29 12.43
N GLN A 89 -18.21 -16.99 11.14
CA GLN A 89 -17.13 -17.30 10.22
C GLN A 89 -16.51 -15.96 9.84
N SER A 90 -15.21 -15.84 10.03
CA SER A 90 -14.46 -14.63 9.70
C SER A 90 -13.57 -14.92 8.50
N ILE A 91 -13.52 -14.00 7.56
CA ILE A 91 -12.71 -14.14 6.36
C ILE A 91 -11.32 -13.59 6.64
N SER A 92 -10.34 -14.44 6.40
CA SER A 92 -8.95 -14.05 6.55
C SER A 92 -8.62 -12.99 5.50
N GLN A 93 -8.27 -11.78 5.94
CA GLN A 93 -7.73 -10.76 5.06
C GLN A 93 -6.38 -11.26 4.51
N PRO A 94 -6.09 -11.06 3.20
CA PRO A 94 -4.81 -11.48 2.64
C PRO A 94 -3.66 -10.86 3.44
N PRO A 95 -2.77 -11.67 4.04
CA PRO A 95 -1.72 -11.15 4.90
C PRO A 95 -0.59 -10.50 4.10
N VAL A 96 -0.66 -10.52 2.76
CA VAL A 96 0.40 -10.06 1.86
C VAL A 96 -0.09 -8.93 0.97
N ARG A 97 0.75 -7.90 0.82
CA ARG A 97 0.57 -6.76 -0.08
C ARG A 97 1.80 -6.60 -0.98
N ALA A 98 1.62 -6.10 -2.20
CA ALA A 98 2.72 -5.73 -3.09
C ALA A 98 2.85 -4.20 -3.15
N ALA A 99 4.06 -3.69 -2.95
CA ALA A 99 4.38 -2.26 -3.10
C ALA A 99 5.89 -2.10 -3.33
N ALA A 100 6.32 -1.02 -3.99
CA ALA A 100 7.74 -0.70 -4.18
C ALA A 100 8.62 -1.86 -4.69
N GLY A 101 8.08 -2.71 -5.57
CA GLY A 101 8.78 -3.90 -6.10
C GLY A 101 9.11 -4.96 -5.04
N ALA A 102 8.41 -4.96 -3.91
CA ALA A 102 8.61 -5.86 -2.79
C ALA A 102 7.29 -6.47 -2.32
N ALA A 103 7.40 -7.61 -1.62
CA ALA A 103 6.31 -8.22 -0.90
C ALA A 103 6.32 -7.72 0.54
N PHE A 104 5.19 -7.23 1.03
CA PHE A 104 4.95 -6.95 2.44
C PHE A 104 4.07 -8.07 2.97
N TYR A 105 4.43 -8.71 4.09
CA TYR A 105 3.64 -9.78 4.69
C TYR A 105 3.59 -9.68 6.21
N ALA A 106 2.40 -9.84 6.77
CA ALA A 106 2.17 -9.84 8.22
C ALA A 106 2.40 -11.22 8.82
N ASP A 107 3.07 -11.30 9.95
CA ASP A 107 3.19 -12.52 10.75
C ASP A 107 2.18 -12.59 11.92
N SER A 108 2.19 -13.70 12.65
CA SER A 108 1.27 -13.97 13.76
C SER A 108 1.37 -12.98 14.93
N GLY A 109 2.47 -12.23 15.05
CA GLY A 109 2.66 -11.17 16.05
C GLY A 109 2.23 -9.78 15.57
N GLY A 110 1.84 -9.66 14.30
CA GLY A 110 1.54 -8.39 13.65
C GLY A 110 2.77 -7.64 13.15
N VAL A 111 3.92 -8.32 13.04
CA VAL A 111 5.10 -7.74 12.39
C VAL A 111 4.89 -7.81 10.89
N ILE A 112 5.00 -6.66 10.22
CA ILE A 112 5.02 -6.58 8.76
C ILE A 112 6.47 -6.70 8.31
N HIS A 113 6.74 -7.74 7.54
CA HIS A 113 8.03 -7.98 6.91
C HIS A 113 8.00 -7.49 5.47
N ARG A 114 9.10 -6.95 4.98
CA ARG A 114 9.35 -6.62 3.58
C ARG A 114 10.37 -7.60 3.02
N LEU A 115 9.97 -8.38 2.02
CA LEU A 115 10.83 -9.22 1.19
C LEU A 115 11.08 -8.52 -0.13
N ASP A 116 12.34 -8.24 -0.46
CA ASP A 116 12.71 -7.73 -1.77
C ASP A 116 13.06 -8.84 -2.77
N THR A 117 13.27 -8.46 -4.02
CA THR A 117 13.61 -9.36 -5.13
C THR A 117 14.97 -10.06 -4.96
N THR A 118 15.83 -9.61 -4.04
CA THR A 118 17.11 -10.26 -3.72
C THR A 118 16.95 -11.38 -2.69
N GLY A 119 15.75 -11.54 -2.12
CA GLY A 119 15.49 -12.49 -1.04
C GLY A 119 15.76 -11.94 0.35
N LYS A 120 16.10 -10.64 0.49
CA LYS A 120 16.34 -10.04 1.79
C LYS A 120 15.02 -9.69 2.46
N THR A 121 14.84 -10.19 3.67
CA THR A 121 13.73 -9.83 4.56
C THR A 121 14.16 -8.75 5.56
N THR A 122 13.31 -7.75 5.75
CA THR A 122 13.47 -6.68 6.74
C THR A 122 12.15 -6.40 7.44
N THR A 123 12.18 -5.91 8.68
CA THR A 123 10.96 -5.43 9.35
C THR A 123 10.55 -4.08 8.76
N ALA A 124 9.31 -4.00 8.28
CA ALA A 124 8.71 -2.78 7.74
C ALA A 124 7.93 -2.00 8.80
N ALA A 125 7.18 -2.68 9.66
CA ALA A 125 6.44 -2.10 10.77
C ALA A 125 6.03 -3.19 11.77
N THR A 126 5.58 -2.81 12.97
CA THR A 126 5.03 -3.76 13.95
C THR A 126 3.70 -3.24 14.49
N PHE A 127 2.60 -3.74 13.94
CA PHE A 127 1.24 -3.48 14.42
C PHE A 127 0.88 -4.53 15.46
N LYS A 128 1.21 -4.24 16.73
CA LYS A 128 1.29 -5.28 17.77
C LYS A 128 -0.07 -5.94 18.04
N LEU A 129 -0.13 -7.25 17.84
CA LEU A 129 -1.27 -8.06 18.26
C LEU A 129 -1.05 -8.52 19.71
N SER A 130 -1.88 -8.02 20.61
CA SER A 130 -1.85 -8.31 22.05
C SER A 130 -2.50 -9.65 22.40
N ASN A 131 -3.40 -10.16 21.56
CA ASN A 131 -4.03 -11.47 21.77
C ASN A 131 -4.55 -12.06 20.44
N ARG A 132 -5.10 -13.28 20.47
CA ARG A 132 -5.63 -14.00 19.30
C ARG A 132 -7.02 -13.57 18.86
N LEU A 133 -7.64 -12.61 19.57
CA LEU A 133 -8.95 -12.05 19.28
C LEU A 133 -8.86 -10.73 18.51
N GLN A 134 -7.71 -10.45 17.88
CA GLN A 134 -7.50 -9.26 17.07
C GLN A 134 -7.36 -9.60 15.60
N PHE A 135 -8.09 -8.85 14.77
CA PHE A 135 -8.01 -8.85 13.32
C PHE A 135 -7.03 -7.78 12.86
N LEU A 136 -6.10 -8.15 11.99
CA LEU A 136 -5.20 -7.21 11.33
C LEU A 136 -5.53 -7.11 9.85
N SER A 137 -5.83 -5.90 9.38
CA SER A 137 -5.81 -5.56 7.96
C SER A 137 -4.92 -4.36 7.74
N TYR A 138 -4.13 -4.34 6.67
CA TYR A 138 -3.20 -3.25 6.40
C TYR A 138 -3.09 -2.93 4.92
N ALA A 139 -2.61 -1.71 4.66
CA ALA A 139 -2.29 -1.19 3.36
C ALA A 139 -0.88 -0.60 3.37
N VAL A 140 -0.25 -0.61 2.21
CA VAL A 140 1.10 -0.08 1.98
C VAL A 140 1.02 0.91 0.84
N ARG A 141 1.57 2.12 1.02
CA ARG A 141 1.68 3.11 -0.05
C ARG A 141 2.47 2.54 -1.21
N SER A 142 2.17 2.96 -2.45
CA SER A 142 2.79 2.41 -3.66
C SER A 142 4.32 2.50 -3.69
N ASP A 143 4.89 3.55 -3.06
CA ASP A 143 6.34 3.75 -2.87
C ASP A 143 6.95 2.94 -1.71
N GLY A 144 6.13 2.21 -0.96
CA GLY A 144 6.54 1.39 0.19
C GLY A 144 6.92 2.19 1.44
N GLY A 145 6.85 3.53 1.39
CA GLY A 145 7.38 4.41 2.43
C GLY A 145 6.47 4.59 3.64
N GLN A 146 5.19 4.23 3.52
CA GLN A 146 4.18 4.41 4.55
C GLN A 146 3.23 3.22 4.60
N LEU A 147 2.87 2.80 5.81
CA LEU A 147 1.90 1.75 6.10
C LEU A 147 0.78 2.32 6.97
N MET A 148 -0.41 1.76 6.81
CA MET A 148 -1.56 1.99 7.67
C MET A 148 -2.29 0.67 7.91
N ALA A 149 -2.69 0.43 9.14
CA ALA A 149 -3.39 -0.77 9.55
C ALA A 149 -4.67 -0.44 10.33
N SER A 150 -5.64 -1.32 10.21
CA SER A 150 -6.80 -1.43 11.09
C SER A 150 -6.60 -2.68 11.96
N ILE A 151 -6.62 -2.50 13.28
CA ILE A 151 -6.63 -3.57 14.27
C ILE A 151 -8.00 -3.57 14.93
N ILE A 152 -8.79 -4.61 14.67
CA ILE A 152 -10.12 -4.75 15.26
C ILE A 152 -10.03 -5.80 16.36
N SER A 153 -10.40 -5.43 17.58
CA SER A 153 -10.30 -6.31 18.75
C SER A 153 -11.68 -6.81 19.15
N ALA A 154 -11.85 -8.13 19.19
CA ALA A 154 -13.05 -8.74 19.72
C ALA A 154 -13.01 -8.76 21.25
N PRO A 155 -14.19 -8.68 21.91
CA PRO A 155 -14.26 -8.72 23.36
C PRO A 155 -13.82 -10.07 23.91
N THR A 156 -13.12 -10.05 25.05
CA THR A 156 -12.68 -11.27 25.76
C THR A 156 -13.77 -11.90 26.62
N THR A 157 -14.86 -11.17 26.85
CA THR A 157 -16.02 -11.58 27.66
C THR A 157 -17.31 -11.31 26.88
N SER A 158 -18.40 -11.99 27.23
CA SER A 158 -19.69 -11.85 26.56
C SER A 158 -20.30 -10.44 26.64
N ASN A 159 -19.85 -9.62 27.60
CA ASN A 159 -20.35 -8.27 27.82
C ASN A 159 -19.29 -7.20 27.47
N GLY A 160 -18.20 -7.62 26.82
CA GLY A 160 -17.13 -6.71 26.41
C GLY A 160 -17.50 -5.92 25.16
N HIS A 161 -16.66 -4.95 24.84
CA HIS A 161 -16.81 -4.12 23.66
C HIS A 161 -15.81 -4.50 22.58
N TRP A 162 -16.24 -4.35 21.34
CA TRP A 162 -15.38 -4.33 20.18
C TRP A 162 -14.66 -3.00 20.09
N THR A 163 -13.39 -3.03 19.68
CA THR A 163 -12.63 -1.80 19.42
C THR A 163 -11.95 -1.84 18.07
N LEU A 164 -11.71 -0.66 17.50
CA LEU A 164 -10.90 -0.45 16.31
C LEU A 164 -9.78 0.53 16.63
N ASP A 165 -8.54 0.11 16.36
CA ASP A 165 -7.39 0.99 16.28
C ASP A 165 -6.98 1.16 14.82
N LEU A 166 -6.88 2.40 14.36
CA LEU A 166 -6.15 2.73 13.14
C LEU A 166 -4.73 3.13 13.53
N GLU A 167 -3.75 2.43 12.99
CA GLU A 167 -2.33 2.67 13.23
C GLU A 167 -1.63 3.03 11.93
N THR A 168 -0.59 3.86 12.02
CA THR A 168 0.28 4.19 10.89
C THR A 168 1.75 4.03 11.26
N ALA A 169 2.58 3.73 10.27
CA ALA A 169 4.03 3.69 10.42
C ALA A 169 4.74 4.10 9.12
N PRO A 170 5.80 4.92 9.19
CA PRO A 170 6.74 5.00 8.08
C PRO A 170 7.55 3.70 7.98
N LEU A 171 8.12 3.41 6.81
CA LEU A 171 8.91 2.21 6.58
C LEU A 171 10.08 2.09 7.58
N GLY A 172 10.11 0.98 8.33
CA GLY A 172 11.10 0.69 9.37
C GLY A 172 10.95 1.52 10.64
N GLY A 173 9.93 2.36 10.73
CA GLY A 173 9.67 3.23 11.88
C GLY A 173 8.70 2.63 12.90
N ALA A 174 8.45 3.40 13.96
CA ALA A 174 7.49 3.05 15.00
C ALA A 174 6.05 3.23 14.52
N THR A 175 5.15 2.37 15.00
CA THR A 175 3.71 2.55 14.80
C THR A 175 3.15 3.61 15.72
N THR A 176 2.11 4.30 15.25
CA THR A 176 1.36 5.29 16.03
C THR A 176 -0.13 5.06 15.81
N VAL A 177 -0.89 4.96 16.90
CA VAL A 177 -2.36 4.96 16.85
C VAL A 177 -2.83 6.35 16.47
N VAL A 178 -3.50 6.46 15.32
CA VAL A 178 -4.05 7.72 14.79
C VAL A 178 -5.54 7.85 15.11
N LYS A 179 -6.22 6.74 15.38
CA LYS A 179 -7.62 6.72 15.78
C LYS A 179 -7.91 5.49 16.62
N HIS A 180 -8.62 5.68 17.73
CA HIS A 180 -9.21 4.61 18.53
C HIS A 180 -10.73 4.79 18.53
N VAL A 181 -11.47 3.72 18.31
CA VAL A 181 -12.94 3.72 18.28
C VAL A 181 -13.46 2.57 19.12
N ASP A 182 -14.39 2.88 20.03
CA ASP A 182 -15.25 1.89 20.67
C ASP A 182 -16.42 1.59 19.72
N LEU A 183 -16.50 0.35 19.24
CA LEU A 183 -17.55 -0.12 18.34
C LEU A 183 -18.76 -0.69 19.09
N GLY A 184 -18.70 -0.74 20.42
CA GLY A 184 -19.77 -1.23 21.28
C GLY A 184 -19.84 -2.76 21.37
N ALA A 185 -20.97 -3.26 21.86
CA ALA A 185 -21.19 -4.70 22.08
C ALA A 185 -21.42 -5.48 20.77
N ASP A 186 -21.95 -4.81 19.74
CA ASP A 186 -22.29 -5.41 18.45
C ASP A 186 -21.54 -4.71 17.32
N LEU A 187 -20.88 -5.50 16.47
CA LEU A 187 -20.08 -5.00 15.34
C LEU A 187 -20.94 -4.57 14.13
N SER A 188 -21.98 -3.78 14.37
CA SER A 188 -22.97 -3.40 13.36
C SER A 188 -22.56 -2.21 12.48
N SER A 189 -21.59 -1.41 12.93
CA SER A 189 -21.08 -0.24 12.21
C SER A 189 -19.70 0.18 12.73
N GLY A 190 -18.99 1.00 11.96
CA GLY A 190 -17.72 1.62 12.33
C GLY A 190 -16.49 0.76 12.11
N ALA A 191 -16.64 -0.54 11.81
CA ALA A 191 -15.52 -1.39 11.41
C ALA A 191 -14.91 -0.89 10.09
N ILE A 192 -13.60 -0.75 10.06
CA ILE A 192 -12.84 -0.33 8.88
C ILE A 192 -11.85 -1.42 8.53
N VAL A 193 -11.89 -1.91 7.29
CA VAL A 193 -10.97 -2.94 6.79
C VAL A 193 -10.17 -2.38 5.63
N MET A 194 -8.84 -2.38 5.76
CA MET A 194 -7.96 -1.84 4.71
C MET A 194 -8.06 -2.63 3.40
N ALA A 195 -8.32 -1.92 2.31
CA ALA A 195 -8.42 -2.49 0.96
C ALA A 195 -7.12 -2.29 0.16
N GLY A 196 -6.43 -1.18 0.37
CA GLY A 196 -5.27 -0.80 -0.44
C GLY A 196 -4.81 0.63 -0.21
N TRP A 197 -4.04 1.16 -1.17
CA TRP A 197 -3.52 2.51 -1.14
C TRP A 197 -3.38 3.04 -2.56
N ASP A 198 -3.83 4.26 -2.82
CA ASP A 198 -3.69 4.91 -4.12
C ASP A 198 -3.01 6.29 -4.04
N SER A 199 -3.06 7.08 -5.11
CA SER A 199 -2.43 8.40 -5.13
C SER A 199 -3.05 9.41 -4.16
N VAL A 200 -4.29 9.22 -3.73
CA VAL A 200 -4.98 10.08 -2.77
C VAL A 200 -4.65 9.65 -1.34
N GLY A 201 -4.67 8.35 -1.06
CA GLY A 201 -4.37 7.84 0.27
C GLY A 201 -4.70 6.36 0.48
N PRO A 202 -4.69 5.90 1.73
CA PRO A 202 -5.21 4.59 2.09
C PRO A 202 -6.68 4.48 1.68
N THR A 203 -7.04 3.34 1.09
CA THR A 203 -8.42 2.96 0.78
C THR A 203 -8.86 1.86 1.72
N ALA A 204 -10.10 1.93 2.20
CA ALA A 204 -10.67 0.93 3.10
C ALA A 204 -12.14 0.71 2.82
N THR A 205 -12.66 -0.42 3.25
CA THR A 205 -14.11 -0.63 3.36
C THR A 205 -14.56 -0.18 4.75
N ALA A 206 -15.66 0.57 4.77
CA ALA A 206 -16.30 1.06 5.97
C ALA A 206 -17.56 0.26 6.27
N ASP A 207 -17.88 0.13 7.55
CA ASP A 207 -19.00 -0.65 8.08
C ASP A 207 -18.95 -2.10 7.59
N SER A 208 -17.74 -2.69 7.62
CA SER A 208 -17.51 -4.07 7.17
C SER A 208 -18.12 -5.08 8.15
N ASP A 209 -18.88 -6.03 7.62
CA ASP A 209 -19.39 -7.17 8.39
C ASP A 209 -18.27 -8.21 8.54
N LEU A 210 -17.65 -8.27 9.72
CA LEU A 210 -16.59 -9.25 10.01
C LEU A 210 -17.13 -10.61 10.46
N CYS A 211 -18.45 -10.77 10.54
CA CYS A 211 -19.10 -11.95 11.07
C CYS A 211 -20.08 -12.60 10.10
N VAL A 212 -19.55 -13.31 9.13
CA VAL A 212 -20.33 -13.88 8.03
C VAL A 212 -20.79 -15.32 8.34
N ALA A 213 -21.69 -15.49 9.31
CA ALA A 213 -22.23 -16.82 9.62
C ALA A 213 -23.15 -17.37 8.50
N LEU A 214 -23.84 -16.47 7.78
CA LEU A 214 -24.84 -16.79 6.75
C LEU A 214 -24.85 -15.77 5.58
N THR A 215 -23.94 -14.80 5.57
CA THR A 215 -23.83 -13.77 4.52
C THR A 215 -22.78 -14.16 3.49
N PRO A 216 -22.92 -13.72 2.22
CA PRO A 216 -21.93 -14.03 1.19
C PRO A 216 -20.54 -13.50 1.60
N PRO A 217 -19.46 -14.27 1.41
CA PRO A 217 -18.11 -13.83 1.75
C PRO A 217 -17.67 -12.45 1.19
N SER A 218 -18.34 -11.98 0.13
CA SER A 218 -18.10 -10.67 -0.45
C SER A 218 -18.47 -9.49 0.45
N VAL A 219 -19.39 -9.63 1.42
CA VAL A 219 -19.82 -8.47 2.24
C VAL A 219 -18.75 -8.04 3.26
N GLU A 220 -17.93 -8.97 3.74
CA GLU A 220 -16.77 -8.67 4.59
C GLU A 220 -15.69 -7.89 3.83
N TYR A 221 -15.49 -8.20 2.55
CA TYR A 221 -14.51 -7.53 1.70
C TYR A 221 -14.99 -6.22 1.10
N ALA A 222 -16.30 -6.04 0.90
CA ALA A 222 -16.88 -4.85 0.28
C ALA A 222 -17.37 -3.81 1.31
N GLY A 223 -17.72 -4.25 2.53
CA GLY A 223 -18.41 -3.42 3.51
C GLY A 223 -19.67 -2.76 2.93
N ALA A 224 -20.13 -1.69 3.58
CA ALA A 224 -21.19 -0.84 3.03
C ALA A 224 -20.62 0.12 1.97
N ALA A 225 -19.40 0.61 2.18
CA ALA A 225 -18.76 1.59 1.31
C ALA A 225 -17.25 1.40 1.19
N LEU A 226 -16.71 1.62 0.00
CA LEU A 226 -15.29 1.85 -0.23
C LEU A 226 -15.00 3.34 -0.04
N VAL A 227 -13.99 3.68 0.75
CA VAL A 227 -13.67 5.06 1.13
C VAL A 227 -12.17 5.34 1.06
N HIS A 228 -11.82 6.61 0.87
CA HIS A 228 -10.49 7.10 1.20
C HIS A 228 -10.39 7.48 2.67
N LEU A 229 -9.24 7.15 3.27
CA LEU A 229 -8.86 7.61 4.59
C LEU A 229 -7.75 8.67 4.47
N SER A 230 -7.75 9.63 5.38
CA SER A 230 -6.58 10.44 5.65
C SER A 230 -5.56 9.60 6.42
N ILE A 231 -4.30 10.04 6.44
CA ILE A 231 -3.29 9.44 7.31
C ILE A 231 -3.63 9.55 8.81
N SER A 232 -4.53 10.47 9.18
CA SER A 232 -5.05 10.58 10.55
C SER A 232 -6.25 9.66 10.83
N GLY A 233 -6.69 8.85 9.87
CA GLY A 233 -7.84 7.96 10.03
C GLY A 233 -9.22 8.61 9.88
N ALA A 234 -9.29 9.83 9.36
CA ALA A 234 -10.55 10.46 8.98
C ALA A 234 -11.00 9.95 7.60
N VAL A 235 -12.30 9.74 7.43
CA VAL A 235 -12.86 9.44 6.10
C VAL A 235 -12.85 10.73 5.28
N LEU A 236 -12.26 10.68 4.09
CA LEU A 236 -12.13 11.83 3.19
C LEU A 236 -13.28 11.88 2.18
N ASP A 237 -13.52 10.77 1.48
CA ASP A 237 -14.56 10.64 0.48
C ASP A 237 -14.98 9.17 0.31
N ARG A 238 -16.11 8.98 -0.37
CA ARG A 238 -16.65 7.67 -0.74
C ARG A 238 -16.33 7.39 -2.21
N LEU A 239 -15.65 6.27 -2.45
CA LEU A 239 -15.31 5.76 -3.77
C LEU A 239 -16.45 4.93 -4.39
N GLY A 240 -17.24 4.26 -3.56
CA GLY A 240 -18.38 3.45 -4.00
C GLY A 240 -19.10 2.75 -2.83
N GLY A 241 -20.17 2.02 -3.15
CA GLY A 241 -21.05 1.35 -2.16
C GLY A 241 -22.38 2.08 -1.91
N GLN A 242 -23.32 1.39 -1.28
CA GLN A 242 -24.72 1.83 -1.08
C GLN A 242 -24.86 2.46 0.31
#